data_AF-A0A938VTS2-F1
#
_entry.id   AF-A0A938VTS2-F1
#
_cell.length_a   1.000
_cell.length_b   1.000
_cell.length_c   1.000
_cell.angle_alpha   90.00
_cell.angle_beta   90.00
_cell.angle_gamma   90.00
#
_symmetry.space_group_name_H-M   'P 1'
#
loop_
_entity.id
_entity.type
_entity.pdbx_description
1 polymer ?
#
loop_
_entity_poly.entity_id
_entity_poly.type
_entity_poly.pdbx_seq_one_letter_code
_entity_poly.pdbx_strand_id
1 'polypeptide(L)'
;MSPSKTRPTRVVSPDPLAPPLVDTLLPPGHLFRGRIHVVPRARSTQDLARLSKQIPSVWAAEIQSAGRGRHGRPWISDGPSGLWCSVLWEPLQPQFPLLALLGSLAAADAVQALTGLSPTLKWPNDLLWKNQKLAGVLVETVARPARLPLAILGLGLNLTQRTSDFPRGLQKTAVSLQRASGRIVPRAQMLAAFLDSLAHRLTQPPAEVLEDFRAAWGHQGRTLSVRSGGQTWCGVAEQIDAAGHLHLRLADGSTKVWVSGEVDFPA
;
A
#
# COMPACT_ATOMS: atom_id res chain seq x y z
N MET A 1 -40.31 15.02 14.91
CA MET A 1 -39.60 13.76 15.27
C MET A 1 -39.26 13.04 13.98
N SER A 2 -38.01 13.12 13.51
CA SER A 2 -37.57 12.42 12.29
C SER A 2 -37.20 10.98 12.63
N PRO A 3 -37.71 9.97 11.89
CA PRO A 3 -37.40 8.59 12.18
C PRO A 3 -35.94 8.30 11.85
N SER A 4 -35.20 7.91 12.89
CA SER A 4 -33.87 7.31 12.80
C SER A 4 -33.93 6.10 11.86
N LYS A 5 -33.41 6.25 10.64
CA LYS A 5 -33.15 5.11 9.75
C LYS A 5 -31.94 4.36 10.31
N THR A 6 -32.21 3.38 11.15
CA THR A 6 -31.22 2.37 11.54
C THR A 6 -30.69 1.70 10.28
N ARG A 7 -29.39 1.92 9.99
CA ARG A 7 -28.68 1.20 8.93
C ARG A 7 -28.77 -0.30 9.24
N PRO A 8 -29.11 -1.17 8.28
CA PRO A 8 -29.07 -2.61 8.50
C PRO A 8 -27.64 -3.01 8.88
N THR A 9 -27.51 -3.64 10.05
CA THR A 9 -26.27 -4.23 10.55
C THR A 9 -25.90 -5.40 9.64
N ARG A 10 -24.77 -5.28 8.94
CA ARG A 10 -24.26 -6.35 8.09
C ARG A 10 -23.61 -7.41 8.97
N VAL A 11 -24.11 -8.64 8.92
CA VAL A 11 -23.33 -9.82 9.30
C VAL A 11 -22.35 -10.07 8.16
N VAL A 12 -21.21 -9.38 8.19
CA VAL A 12 -20.03 -9.90 7.47
C VAL A 12 -19.66 -11.14 8.25
N SER A 13 -19.73 -12.32 7.64
CA SER A 13 -19.17 -13.53 8.25
C SER A 13 -17.78 -13.18 8.76
N PRO A 14 -17.43 -13.50 10.02
CA PRO A 14 -16.12 -13.14 10.52
C PRO A 14 -15.10 -13.76 9.56
N ASP A 15 -14.30 -12.91 8.92
CA ASP A 15 -13.13 -13.30 8.13
C ASP A 15 -11.91 -12.99 9.02
N PRO A 16 -11.73 -13.65 10.18
CA PRO A 16 -10.69 -13.30 11.13
C PRO A 16 -9.32 -13.51 10.48
N LEU A 17 -8.43 -12.54 10.67
CA LEU A 17 -7.07 -12.69 10.18
C LEU A 17 -6.30 -13.56 11.17
N ALA A 18 -6.32 -14.88 10.96
CA ALA A 18 -5.66 -15.83 11.83
C ALA A 18 -4.21 -16.10 11.36
N PRO A 19 -3.17 -15.81 12.16
CA PRO A 19 -1.78 -16.06 11.77
C PRO A 19 -1.48 -17.50 11.33
N PRO A 20 -1.98 -18.57 12.01
CA PRO A 20 -1.73 -19.95 11.57
C PRO A 20 -2.27 -20.24 10.16
N LEU A 21 -3.41 -19.65 9.80
CA LEU A 21 -3.97 -19.81 8.46
C LEU A 21 -3.06 -19.14 7.42
N VAL A 22 -2.56 -17.94 7.68
CA VAL A 22 -1.62 -17.26 6.78
C VAL A 22 -0.34 -18.09 6.63
N ASP A 23 0.20 -18.64 7.72
CA ASP A 23 1.38 -19.50 7.70
C ASP A 23 1.20 -20.76 6.85
N THR A 24 -0.01 -21.35 6.83
CA THR A 24 -0.31 -22.51 5.98
C THR A 24 -0.39 -22.17 4.49
N LEU A 25 -0.71 -20.91 4.16
CA LEU A 25 -0.81 -20.43 2.78
C LEU A 25 0.55 -19.99 2.22
N LEU A 26 1.55 -19.75 3.08
CA LEU A 26 2.90 -19.39 2.67
C LEU A 26 3.75 -20.63 2.32
N PRO A 27 4.66 -20.53 1.33
CA PRO A 27 5.58 -21.60 1.02
C PRO A 27 6.39 -22.09 2.23
N PRO A 28 6.80 -23.37 2.27
CA PRO A 28 7.79 -23.85 3.25
C PRO A 28 9.07 -23.00 3.19
N GLY A 29 9.59 -22.61 4.36
CA GLY A 29 10.81 -21.79 4.45
C GLY A 29 10.63 -20.30 4.13
N HIS A 30 9.40 -19.85 3.83
CA HIS A 30 9.13 -18.45 3.52
C HIS A 30 9.59 -17.49 4.63
N LEU A 31 10.16 -16.35 4.24
CA LEU A 31 10.84 -15.39 5.13
C LEU A 31 9.99 -14.94 6.33
N PHE A 32 8.67 -14.77 6.13
CA PHE A 32 7.76 -14.27 7.17
C PHE A 32 6.97 -15.37 7.90
N ARG A 33 7.13 -16.63 7.52
CA ARG A 33 6.40 -17.75 8.14
C ARG A 33 6.78 -17.91 9.62
N GLY A 34 5.79 -18.07 10.49
CA GLY A 34 5.94 -18.14 11.95
C GLY A 34 6.31 -16.80 12.60
N ARG A 35 6.19 -15.69 11.87
CA ARG A 35 6.57 -14.33 12.31
C ARG A 35 5.43 -13.33 12.12
N ILE A 36 4.20 -13.82 12.05
CA ILE A 36 2.98 -13.05 11.80
C ILE A 36 2.23 -12.83 13.12
N HIS A 37 1.95 -11.57 13.42
CA HIS A 37 1.27 -11.12 14.62
C HIS A 37 0.01 -10.36 14.23
N VAL A 38 -1.13 -10.74 14.79
CA VAL A 38 -2.41 -10.06 14.55
C VAL A 38 -2.98 -9.60 15.88
N VAL A 39 -3.32 -8.31 15.96
CA VAL A 39 -3.94 -7.73 17.16
C VAL A 39 -5.37 -7.23 16.86
N PRO A 40 -6.31 -7.30 17.82
CA PRO A 40 -7.66 -6.76 17.63
C PRO A 40 -7.68 -5.25 17.41
N ARG A 41 -6.71 -4.51 17.95
CA ARG A 41 -6.64 -3.07 17.81
C ARG A 41 -5.22 -2.56 18.02
N ALA A 42 -4.83 -1.58 17.20
CA ALA A 42 -3.57 -0.85 17.34
C ALA A 42 -3.81 0.65 17.18
N ARG A 43 -2.85 1.48 17.61
CA ARG A 43 -2.78 2.87 17.11
C ARG A 43 -2.42 2.86 15.63
N SER A 44 -1.30 2.24 15.28
CA SER A 44 -0.93 1.87 13.92
C SER A 44 -0.10 0.59 13.93
N THR A 45 -0.23 -0.25 12.91
CA THR A 45 0.65 -1.43 12.71
C THR A 45 2.11 -1.02 12.50
N GLN A 46 2.34 0.18 11.98
CA GLN A 46 3.67 0.75 11.79
C GLN A 46 4.40 0.95 13.13
N ASP A 47 3.66 1.32 14.18
CA ASP A 47 4.19 1.49 15.54
C ASP A 47 4.53 0.14 16.18
N LEU A 48 3.68 -0.88 15.96
CA LEU A 48 3.94 -2.24 16.44
C LEU A 48 5.19 -2.82 15.79
N ALA A 49 5.33 -2.68 14.47
CA ALA A 49 6.51 -3.10 13.74
C ALA A 49 7.77 -2.37 14.22
N ARG A 50 7.69 -1.06 14.48
CA ARG A 50 8.82 -0.26 15.00
C ARG A 50 9.32 -0.75 16.37
N LEU A 51 8.43 -1.24 17.22
CA LEU A 51 8.74 -1.74 18.55
C LEU A 51 9.04 -3.25 18.57
N SER A 52 8.95 -3.92 17.42
CA SER A 52 9.15 -5.36 17.34
C SER A 52 10.60 -5.74 17.67
N LYS A 53 10.73 -6.76 18.52
CA LYS A 53 12.02 -7.40 18.83
C LYS A 53 12.35 -8.55 17.88
N GLN A 54 11.36 -9.02 17.10
CA GLN A 54 11.53 -10.09 16.13
C GLN A 54 11.75 -9.49 14.74
N ILE A 55 12.89 -9.81 14.12
CA ILE A 55 13.24 -9.36 12.77
C ILE A 55 13.58 -10.60 11.93
N PRO A 56 12.94 -10.81 10.77
CA PRO A 56 11.80 -10.04 10.27
C PRO A 56 10.52 -10.27 11.09
N SER A 57 9.50 -9.43 10.93
CA SER A 57 8.16 -9.67 11.48
C SER A 57 7.07 -9.01 10.65
N VAL A 58 5.85 -9.53 10.76
CA VAL A 58 4.64 -8.96 10.15
C VAL A 58 3.63 -8.66 11.25
N TRP A 59 3.11 -7.43 11.25
CA TRP A 59 2.11 -6.97 12.20
C TRP A 59 0.86 -6.54 11.47
N ALA A 60 -0.27 -7.15 11.78
CA ALA A 60 -1.57 -6.73 11.29
C ALA A 60 -2.50 -6.37 12.44
N ALA A 61 -3.48 -5.52 12.16
CA ALA A 61 -4.51 -5.16 13.13
C ALA A 61 -5.90 -5.29 12.50
N GLU A 62 -6.89 -5.66 13.31
CA GLU A 62 -8.29 -5.60 12.88
C GLU A 62 -8.77 -4.15 12.71
N ILE A 63 -8.31 -3.27 13.60
CA ILE A 63 -8.64 -1.83 13.63
C ILE A 63 -7.38 -1.03 13.95
N GLN A 64 -7.19 0.11 13.25
CA GLN A 64 -6.21 1.13 13.64
C GLN A 64 -6.93 2.42 14.07
N SER A 65 -6.67 2.89 15.29
CA SER A 65 -7.25 4.14 15.78
C SER A 65 -6.52 5.40 15.28
N ALA A 66 -5.30 5.23 14.75
CA ALA A 66 -4.45 6.30 14.24
C ALA A 66 -3.62 5.79 13.05
N GLY A 67 -4.27 5.04 12.15
CA GLY A 67 -3.66 4.63 10.88
C GLY A 67 -3.19 5.84 10.10
N ARG A 68 -2.02 5.74 9.46
CA ARG A 68 -1.38 6.87 8.78
C ARG A 68 -0.85 6.48 7.41
N GLY A 69 -0.94 7.44 6.49
CA GLY A 69 -0.22 7.46 5.23
C GLY A 69 0.94 8.45 5.27
N ARG A 70 1.46 8.79 4.09
CA ARG A 70 2.54 9.78 3.95
C ARG A 70 2.12 11.15 4.47
N HIS A 71 3.11 11.92 4.96
CA HIS A 71 2.92 13.26 5.52
C HIS A 71 1.89 13.31 6.66
N GLY A 72 1.73 12.22 7.42
CA GLY A 72 0.84 12.16 8.59
C GLY A 72 -0.66 12.13 8.26
N ARG A 73 -1.04 11.98 6.99
CA ARG A 73 -2.46 11.91 6.61
C ARG A 73 -3.11 10.67 7.22
N PRO A 74 -4.36 10.77 7.71
CA PRO A 74 -5.04 9.62 8.28
C PRO A 74 -5.31 8.56 7.20
N TRP A 75 -5.06 7.31 7.56
CA TRP A 75 -5.53 6.13 6.84
C TRP A 75 -6.65 5.48 7.64
N ILE A 76 -7.82 5.32 7.02
CA ILE A 76 -9.04 4.86 7.71
C ILE A 76 -9.02 3.34 7.80
N SER A 77 -9.14 2.82 9.02
CA SER A 77 -9.07 1.40 9.34
C SER A 77 -9.98 1.09 10.53
N ASP A 78 -11.27 1.36 10.37
CA ASP A 78 -12.30 1.32 11.42
C ASP A 78 -12.94 -0.08 11.60
N GLY A 79 -12.43 -1.10 10.91
CA GLY A 79 -12.92 -2.46 11.03
C GLY A 79 -12.19 -3.48 10.15
N PRO A 80 -12.62 -4.75 10.20
CA PRO A 80 -12.08 -5.87 9.44
C PRO A 80 -12.48 -5.84 7.94
N SER A 81 -12.62 -4.64 7.37
CA SER A 81 -13.07 -4.40 5.99
C SER A 81 -11.90 -4.23 5.01
N GLY A 82 -10.67 -4.20 5.50
CA GLY A 82 -9.44 -4.12 4.71
C GLY A 82 -8.31 -4.91 5.34
N LEU A 83 -7.16 -4.89 4.67
CA LEU A 83 -5.91 -5.41 5.19
C LEU A 83 -5.05 -4.25 5.66
N TRP A 84 -4.77 -4.23 6.96
CA TRP A 84 -3.94 -3.23 7.62
C TRP A 84 -2.74 -3.96 8.20
N CYS A 85 -1.59 -3.92 7.52
CA CYS A 85 -0.40 -4.62 7.98
C CYS A 85 0.88 -3.82 7.78
N SER A 86 1.90 -4.12 8.57
CA SER A 86 3.26 -3.61 8.43
C SER A 86 4.26 -4.75 8.46
N VAL A 87 5.20 -4.74 7.52
CA VAL A 87 6.29 -5.73 7.39
C VAL A 87 7.58 -5.06 7.83
N LEU A 88 8.28 -5.66 8.80
CA LEU A 88 9.60 -5.22 9.28
C LEU A 88 10.67 -6.19 8.78
N TRP A 89 11.71 -5.69 8.13
CA TRP A 89 12.88 -6.48 7.74
C TRP A 89 14.13 -5.61 7.57
N GLU A 90 15.25 -6.28 7.36
CA GLU A 90 16.52 -5.68 6.97
C GLU A 90 16.67 -5.77 5.44
N PRO A 91 16.42 -4.69 4.68
CA PRO A 91 16.55 -4.71 3.23
C PRO A 91 18.02 -4.69 2.80
N LEU A 92 18.29 -5.21 1.61
CA LEU A 92 19.61 -5.15 0.99
C LEU A 92 19.85 -3.74 0.40
N GLN A 93 21.06 -3.20 0.52
CA GLN A 93 21.50 -2.04 -0.28
C GLN A 93 21.78 -2.58 -1.69
N PRO A 94 20.86 -2.43 -2.67
CA PRO A 94 20.38 -1.13 -3.16
C PRO A 94 18.84 -0.89 -3.13
N GLN A 95 18.06 -1.68 -2.40
CA GLN A 95 16.59 -1.68 -2.48
C GLN A 95 15.93 -0.46 -1.81
N PHE A 96 16.60 0.17 -0.85
CA PHE A 96 16.04 1.24 0.00
C PHE A 96 15.29 2.35 -0.75
N PRO A 97 15.83 2.94 -1.83
CA PRO A 97 15.16 4.03 -2.53
C PRO A 97 13.85 3.60 -3.20
N LEU A 98 13.73 2.32 -3.55
CA LEU A 98 12.62 1.79 -4.34
C LEU A 98 11.55 1.07 -3.51
N LEU A 99 11.72 0.96 -2.19
CA LEU A 99 10.82 0.13 -1.36
C LEU A 99 9.34 0.49 -1.47
N ALA A 100 9.00 1.76 -1.69
CA ALA A 100 7.62 2.18 -1.90
C ALA A 100 7.07 1.71 -3.27
N LEU A 101 7.89 1.79 -4.32
CA LEU A 101 7.56 1.30 -5.66
C LEU A 101 7.44 -0.23 -5.65
N LEU A 102 8.43 -0.91 -5.08
CA LEU A 102 8.47 -2.35 -4.92
C LEU A 102 7.27 -2.85 -4.12
N GLY A 103 6.97 -2.21 -3.00
CA GLY A 103 5.84 -2.56 -2.15
C GLY A 103 4.48 -2.41 -2.83
N SER A 104 4.32 -1.35 -3.63
CA SER A 104 3.08 -1.12 -4.38
C SER A 104 2.93 -2.08 -5.56
N LEU A 105 4.04 -2.42 -6.23
CA LEU A 105 4.08 -3.47 -7.25
C LEU A 105 3.71 -4.84 -6.65
N ALA A 106 4.32 -5.23 -5.53
CA ALA A 106 4.00 -6.49 -4.83
C ALA A 106 2.52 -6.58 -4.42
N ALA A 107 1.92 -5.46 -3.97
CA ALA A 107 0.49 -5.42 -3.69
C ALA A 107 -0.37 -5.56 -4.96
N ALA A 108 0.08 -5.02 -6.09
CA ALA A 108 -0.61 -5.15 -7.36
C ALA A 108 -0.53 -6.60 -7.89
N ASP A 109 0.61 -7.26 -7.75
CA ASP A 109 0.79 -8.67 -8.09
C ASP A 109 -0.15 -9.57 -7.28
N ALA A 110 -0.26 -9.34 -5.97
CA ALA A 110 -1.17 -10.10 -5.11
C ALA A 110 -2.65 -9.90 -5.49
N VAL A 111 -3.04 -8.67 -5.84
CA VAL A 111 -4.39 -8.37 -6.34
C VAL A 111 -4.64 -9.08 -7.66
N GLN A 112 -3.68 -9.03 -8.59
CA GLN A 112 -3.76 -9.70 -9.89
C GLN A 112 -3.90 -11.22 -9.72
N ALA A 113 -3.05 -11.84 -8.89
CA ALA A 113 -3.04 -13.28 -8.67
C ALA A 113 -4.38 -13.80 -8.13
N LEU A 114 -5.00 -13.08 -7.19
CA LEU A 114 -6.23 -13.54 -6.53
C LEU A 114 -7.51 -13.17 -7.29
N THR A 115 -7.47 -12.14 -8.13
CA THR A 115 -8.70 -11.60 -8.74
C THR A 115 -8.68 -11.46 -10.25
N GLY A 116 -7.51 -11.55 -10.89
CA GLY A 116 -7.32 -11.23 -12.30
C GLY A 116 -7.33 -9.73 -12.62
N LEU A 117 -7.51 -8.87 -11.60
CA LEU A 117 -7.58 -7.42 -11.76
C LEU A 117 -6.16 -6.81 -11.73
N SER A 118 -5.84 -6.01 -12.75
CA SER A 118 -4.56 -5.28 -12.83
C SER A 118 -4.76 -3.82 -12.41
N PRO A 119 -4.47 -3.44 -11.15
CA PRO A 119 -4.56 -2.04 -10.75
C PRO A 119 -3.41 -1.24 -11.35
N THR A 120 -3.68 0.01 -11.74
CA THR A 120 -2.62 0.92 -12.18
C THR A 120 -1.86 1.45 -10.98
N LEU A 121 -0.54 1.57 -11.08
CA LEU A 121 0.29 2.17 -10.03
C LEU A 121 0.33 3.69 -10.17
N LYS A 122 0.15 4.37 -9.04
CA LYS A 122 0.34 5.80 -8.88
C LYS A 122 1.60 6.07 -8.07
N TRP A 123 2.56 6.69 -8.73
CA TRP A 123 3.82 7.06 -8.10
C TRP A 123 3.58 7.96 -6.87
N PRO A 124 4.30 7.73 -5.77
CA PRO A 124 5.30 6.67 -5.58
C PRO A 124 4.77 5.39 -4.89
N ASN A 125 3.51 5.33 -4.47
CA ASN A 125 3.13 4.37 -3.43
C ASN A 125 1.65 3.95 -3.39
N ASP A 126 0.85 4.31 -4.40
CA ASP A 126 -0.59 4.08 -4.39
C ASP A 126 -1.02 3.12 -5.50
N LEU A 127 -2.01 2.28 -5.23
CA LEU A 127 -2.68 1.46 -6.24
C LEU A 127 -4.02 2.10 -6.57
N LEU A 128 -4.32 2.23 -7.86
CA LEU A 128 -5.59 2.78 -8.33
C LEU A 128 -6.35 1.76 -9.18
N TRP A 129 -7.68 1.81 -9.07
CA TRP A 129 -8.58 1.20 -10.03
C TRP A 129 -9.55 2.27 -10.55
N LYS A 130 -9.52 2.51 -11.87
CA LYS A 130 -10.33 3.57 -12.52
C LYS A 130 -10.22 4.93 -11.78
N ASN A 131 -8.98 5.35 -11.51
CA ASN A 131 -8.63 6.57 -10.76
C ASN A 131 -9.11 6.64 -9.29
N GLN A 132 -9.70 5.57 -8.75
CA GLN A 132 -10.02 5.46 -7.32
C GLN A 132 -8.92 4.68 -6.59
N LYS A 133 -8.54 5.15 -5.41
CA LYS A 133 -7.52 4.54 -4.57
C LYS A 133 -8.01 3.22 -3.98
N LEU A 134 -7.29 2.16 -4.32
CA LEU A 134 -7.51 0.79 -3.84
C LEU A 134 -6.62 0.48 -2.62
N ALA A 135 -5.35 0.85 -2.71
CA ALA A 135 -4.38 0.63 -1.65
C ALA A 135 -3.36 1.78 -1.57
N GLY A 136 -2.68 1.87 -0.43
CA GLY A 136 -1.54 2.75 -0.23
C GLY A 136 -0.45 2.05 0.56
N VAL A 137 0.79 2.30 0.17
CA VAL A 137 1.99 1.79 0.84
C VAL A 137 2.68 2.93 1.58
N LEU A 138 3.18 2.67 2.78
CA LEU A 138 3.97 3.61 3.56
C LEU A 138 5.28 2.94 3.98
N VAL A 139 6.42 3.51 3.59
CA VAL A 139 7.72 3.04 4.05
C VAL A 139 8.26 4.01 5.10
N GLU A 140 8.62 3.48 6.26
CA GLU A 140 9.39 4.18 7.29
C GLU A 140 10.67 3.36 7.58
N THR A 141 11.68 4.00 8.17
CA THR A 141 12.91 3.31 8.58
C THR A 141 13.11 3.35 10.10
N VAL A 142 13.89 2.39 10.60
CA VAL A 142 14.39 2.36 11.97
C VAL A 142 15.90 2.38 11.92
N ALA A 143 16.52 3.47 12.36
CA ALA A 143 17.96 3.58 12.44
C ALA A 143 18.53 2.55 13.43
N ARG A 144 19.68 1.96 13.09
CA ARG A 144 20.41 1.04 13.97
C ARG A 144 21.87 1.47 14.04
N PRO A 145 22.49 1.51 15.24
CA PRO A 145 23.92 1.79 15.36
C PRO A 145 24.76 0.79 14.57
N ALA A 146 25.68 1.29 13.74
CA ALA A 146 26.65 0.51 12.97
C ALA A 146 26.05 -0.63 12.09
N ARG A 147 24.78 -0.53 11.70
CA ARG A 147 24.08 -1.47 10.83
C ARG A 147 23.21 -0.72 9.83
N LEU A 148 22.80 -1.41 8.77
CA LEU A 148 21.76 -0.89 7.88
C LEU A 148 20.48 -0.58 8.67
N PRO A 149 19.73 0.48 8.33
CA PRO A 149 18.44 0.69 8.97
C PRO A 149 17.49 -0.47 8.67
N LEU A 150 16.51 -0.71 9.53
CA LEU A 150 15.40 -1.60 9.18
C LEU A 150 14.39 -0.82 8.33
N ALA A 151 13.70 -1.51 7.43
CA ALA A 151 12.55 -0.98 6.73
C ALA A 151 11.27 -1.48 7.38
N ILE A 152 10.27 -0.60 7.49
CA ILE A 152 8.90 -0.94 7.82
C ILE A 152 8.01 -0.53 6.65
N LEU A 153 7.42 -1.50 5.97
CA LEU A 153 6.46 -1.28 4.89
C LEU A 153 5.05 -1.55 5.41
N GLY A 154 4.28 -0.48 5.59
CA GLY A 154 2.86 -0.52 5.85
C GLY A 154 2.06 -0.65 4.56
N LEU A 155 1.12 -1.59 4.51
CA LEU A 155 0.11 -1.72 3.47
C LEU A 155 -1.26 -1.46 4.09
N GLY A 156 -1.96 -0.47 3.52
CA GLY A 156 -3.39 -0.32 3.69
C GLY A 156 -4.09 -0.68 2.40
N LEU A 157 -4.91 -1.74 2.40
CA LEU A 157 -5.64 -2.21 1.23
C LEU A 157 -7.14 -2.34 1.56
N ASN A 158 -7.97 -1.64 0.78
CA ASN A 158 -9.42 -1.68 0.92
C ASN A 158 -9.96 -2.99 0.32
N LEU A 159 -10.63 -3.83 1.10
CA LEU A 159 -11.10 -5.15 0.64
C LEU A 159 -12.61 -5.19 0.40
N THR A 160 -13.42 -4.91 1.41
CA THR A 160 -14.87 -5.14 1.38
C THR A 160 -15.70 -3.92 1.76
N GLN A 161 -15.08 -2.74 1.91
CA GLN A 161 -15.80 -1.49 2.17
C GLN A 161 -16.80 -1.18 1.04
N ARG A 162 -18.01 -0.75 1.40
CA ARG A 162 -18.95 -0.13 0.45
C ARG A 162 -18.61 1.36 0.31
N THR A 163 -19.15 1.99 -0.74
CA THR A 163 -19.04 3.44 -0.91
C THR A 163 -19.47 4.22 0.34
N SER A 164 -20.55 3.76 0.99
CA SER A 164 -21.12 4.40 2.19
C SER A 164 -20.29 4.26 3.46
N ASP A 165 -19.26 3.40 3.44
CA ASP A 165 -18.36 3.13 4.56
C ASP A 165 -17.12 4.06 4.48
N PHE A 166 -16.82 4.63 3.31
CA PHE A 166 -15.85 5.72 3.19
C PHE A 166 -16.46 7.06 3.63
N PRO A 167 -15.68 7.98 4.24
CA PRO A 167 -16.14 9.35 4.49
C PRO A 167 -16.54 10.03 3.19
N ARG A 168 -17.50 10.96 3.26
CA ARG A 168 -18.07 11.66 2.10
C ARG A 168 -17.02 12.15 1.09
N GLY A 169 -15.92 12.75 1.57
CA GLY A 169 -14.85 13.26 0.71
C GLY A 169 -14.05 12.19 -0.05
N LEU A 170 -14.09 10.93 0.39
CA LEU A 170 -13.37 9.81 -0.22
C LEU A 170 -14.27 8.90 -1.07
N GLN A 171 -15.60 9.06 -1.01
CA GLN A 171 -16.54 8.15 -1.67
C GLN A 171 -16.38 8.09 -3.19
N LYS A 172 -15.87 9.16 -3.82
CA LYS A 172 -15.59 9.22 -5.26
C LYS A 172 -14.16 8.84 -5.63
N THR A 173 -13.25 8.80 -4.66
CA THR A 173 -11.81 8.67 -4.87
C THR A 173 -11.22 7.42 -4.21
N ALA A 174 -12.02 6.63 -3.50
CA ALA A 174 -11.62 5.37 -2.89
C ALA A 174 -12.52 4.20 -3.35
N VAL A 175 -11.89 3.05 -3.53
CA VAL A 175 -12.55 1.81 -3.95
C VAL A 175 -12.01 0.64 -3.16
N SER A 176 -12.85 -0.36 -2.93
CA SER A 176 -12.46 -1.63 -2.31
C SER A 176 -12.26 -2.69 -3.38
N LEU A 177 -11.45 -3.71 -3.08
CA LEU A 177 -11.19 -4.80 -4.01
C LEU A 177 -12.48 -5.50 -4.44
N GLN A 178 -13.42 -5.72 -3.51
CA GLN A 178 -14.72 -6.30 -3.79
C GLN A 178 -15.50 -5.48 -4.82
N ARG A 179 -15.51 -4.15 -4.70
CA ARG A 179 -16.18 -3.27 -5.67
C ARG A 179 -15.44 -3.21 -7.00
N ALA A 180 -14.12 -3.38 -6.98
CA ALA A 180 -13.28 -3.29 -8.17
C ALA A 180 -13.36 -4.58 -9.02
N SER A 181 -13.26 -5.75 -8.39
CA SER A 181 -13.18 -7.06 -9.04
C SER A 181 -14.47 -7.86 -9.03
N GLY A 182 -15.46 -7.46 -8.22
CA GLY A 182 -16.67 -8.26 -7.95
C GLY A 182 -16.43 -9.47 -7.03
N ARG A 183 -15.21 -9.68 -6.53
CA ARG A 183 -14.83 -10.85 -5.72
C ARG A 183 -14.57 -10.47 -4.27
N ILE A 184 -15.01 -11.33 -3.35
CA ILE A 184 -14.60 -11.25 -1.94
C ILE A 184 -13.34 -12.08 -1.78
N VAL A 185 -12.24 -11.43 -1.41
CA VAL A 185 -10.97 -12.10 -1.13
C VAL A 185 -10.77 -12.19 0.38
N PRO A 186 -10.59 -13.39 0.96
CA PRO A 186 -10.29 -13.54 2.38
C PRO A 186 -9.00 -12.83 2.78
N ARG A 187 -9.00 -12.16 3.93
CA ARG A 187 -7.85 -11.37 4.41
C ARG A 187 -6.58 -12.20 4.58
N ALA A 188 -6.72 -13.43 5.05
CA ALA A 188 -5.57 -14.33 5.19
C ALA A 188 -4.93 -14.68 3.84
N GLN A 189 -5.74 -14.89 2.80
CA GLN A 189 -5.25 -15.13 1.44
C GLN A 189 -4.59 -13.88 0.86
N MET A 190 -5.20 -12.71 1.03
CA MET A 190 -4.60 -11.46 0.58
C MET A 190 -3.27 -11.18 1.27
N LEU A 191 -3.18 -11.38 2.60
CA LEU A 191 -1.92 -11.19 3.32
C LEU A 191 -0.86 -12.19 2.85
N ALA A 192 -1.20 -13.48 2.71
CA ALA A 192 -0.24 -14.48 2.23
C ALA A 192 0.27 -14.15 0.83
N ALA A 193 -0.63 -13.82 -0.11
CA ALA A 193 -0.27 -13.45 -1.47
C ALA A 193 0.61 -12.18 -1.50
N PHE A 194 0.27 -11.17 -0.72
CA PHE A 194 1.09 -9.96 -0.62
C PHE A 194 2.50 -10.26 -0.08
N LEU A 195 2.61 -11.07 0.98
CA LEU A 195 3.90 -11.43 1.56
C LEU A 195 4.76 -12.26 0.60
N ASP A 196 4.14 -13.17 -0.15
CA ASP A 196 4.82 -13.99 -1.16
C ASP A 196 5.29 -13.14 -2.35
N SER A 197 4.41 -12.27 -2.89
CA SER A 197 4.80 -11.30 -3.92
C SER A 197 5.90 -10.36 -3.43
N LEU A 198 5.81 -9.85 -2.19
CA LEU A 198 6.85 -9.00 -1.61
C LEU A 198 8.19 -9.74 -1.51
N ALA A 199 8.19 -10.97 -1.00
CA ALA A 199 9.39 -11.79 -0.92
C ALA A 199 10.00 -12.03 -2.30
N HIS A 200 9.17 -12.35 -3.31
CA HIS A 200 9.62 -12.49 -4.69
C HIS A 200 10.27 -11.21 -5.23
N ARG A 201 9.59 -10.06 -5.13
CA ARG A 201 10.11 -8.77 -5.59
C ARG A 201 11.40 -8.35 -4.88
N LEU A 202 11.58 -8.73 -3.61
CA LEU A 202 12.82 -8.50 -2.86
C LEU A 202 14.00 -9.33 -3.37
N THR A 203 13.78 -10.39 -4.15
CA THR A 203 14.86 -11.18 -4.76
C THR A 203 15.27 -10.67 -6.15
N GLN A 204 14.45 -9.82 -6.76
CA GLN A 204 14.69 -9.31 -8.11
C GLN A 204 15.68 -8.13 -8.12
N PRO A 205 16.43 -7.95 -9.22
CA PRO A 205 17.22 -6.75 -9.43
C PRO A 205 16.35 -5.48 -9.39
N PRO A 206 16.85 -4.37 -8.81
CA PRO A 206 16.14 -3.08 -8.80
C PRO A 206 15.68 -2.60 -10.18
N ALA A 207 16.47 -2.88 -11.22
CA ALA A 207 16.17 -2.50 -12.59
C ALA A 207 14.91 -3.20 -13.12
N GLU A 208 14.75 -4.51 -12.85
CA GLU A 208 13.57 -5.28 -13.24
C GLU A 208 12.32 -4.80 -12.50
N VAL A 209 12.42 -4.61 -11.17
CA VAL A 209 11.32 -4.06 -10.36
C VAL A 209 10.86 -2.71 -10.89
N LEU A 210 11.79 -1.87 -11.32
CA LEU A 210 11.50 -0.56 -11.85
C LEU A 210 10.87 -0.61 -13.25
N GLU A 211 11.32 -1.54 -14.10
CA GLU A 211 10.72 -1.78 -15.41
C GLU A 211 9.26 -2.23 -15.28
N ASP A 212 9.00 -3.21 -14.41
CA ASP A 212 7.65 -3.68 -14.11
C ASP A 212 6.78 -2.58 -13.48
N PHE A 213 7.36 -1.76 -12.59
CA PHE A 213 6.65 -0.59 -12.05
C PHE A 213 6.26 0.39 -13.16
N ARG A 214 7.18 0.71 -14.08
CA ARG A 214 6.91 1.61 -15.22
C ARG A 214 5.84 1.03 -16.15
N ALA A 215 5.85 -0.27 -16.40
CA ALA A 215 4.83 -0.94 -17.19
C ALA A 215 3.42 -0.83 -16.55
N ALA A 216 3.35 -0.90 -15.22
CA ALA A 216 2.10 -0.72 -14.46
C ALA A 216 1.78 0.76 -14.15
N TRP A 217 2.69 1.70 -14.43
CA TRP A 217 2.55 3.11 -14.11
C TRP A 217 1.60 3.81 -15.08
N GLY A 218 0.37 4.04 -14.64
CA GLY A 218 -0.70 4.55 -15.51
C GLY A 218 -0.66 6.06 -15.81
N HIS A 219 0.49 6.73 -15.64
CA HIS A 219 0.57 8.21 -15.68
C HIS A 219 1.59 8.77 -16.66
N GLN A 220 2.34 7.93 -17.37
CA GLN A 220 3.24 8.40 -18.41
C GLN A 220 2.48 9.20 -19.49
N GLY A 221 3.01 10.35 -19.87
CA GLY A 221 2.41 11.28 -20.82
C GLY A 221 1.20 12.06 -20.31
N ARG A 222 0.75 11.84 -19.06
CA ARG A 222 -0.41 12.55 -18.50
C ARG A 222 0.04 13.81 -17.78
N THR A 223 -0.78 14.86 -17.86
CA THR A 223 -0.63 16.04 -17.02
C THR A 223 -0.99 15.68 -15.58
N LEU A 224 -0.10 16.02 -14.64
CA LEU A 224 -0.31 15.84 -13.22
C LEU A 224 0.26 17.02 -12.42
N SER A 225 -0.22 17.16 -11.19
CA SER A 225 0.30 18.11 -10.22
C SER A 225 1.10 17.38 -9.16
N VAL A 226 2.30 17.86 -8.84
CA VAL A 226 3.08 17.39 -7.68
C VAL A 226 3.08 18.45 -6.60
N ARG A 227 2.73 18.06 -5.38
CA ARG A 227 2.81 18.89 -4.18
C ARG A 227 4.02 18.48 -3.33
N SER A 228 4.87 19.45 -3.01
CA SER A 228 6.03 19.27 -2.13
C SER A 228 6.42 20.60 -1.48
N GLY A 229 6.76 20.59 -0.19
CA GLY A 229 7.19 21.80 0.53
C GLY A 229 6.18 22.96 0.52
N GLY A 230 4.86 22.67 0.44
CA GLY A 230 3.81 23.68 0.36
C GLY A 230 3.60 24.31 -1.03
N GLN A 231 4.44 23.95 -2.01
CA GLN A 231 4.32 24.39 -3.38
C GLN A 231 3.68 23.31 -4.25
N THR A 232 3.00 23.73 -5.31
CA THR A 232 2.36 22.84 -6.31
C THR A 232 2.95 23.15 -7.67
N TRP A 233 3.38 22.11 -8.38
CA TRP A 233 3.85 22.20 -9.76
C TRP A 233 2.97 21.36 -10.65
N CYS A 234 2.58 21.89 -11.80
CA CYS A 234 1.82 21.19 -12.82
C CYS A 234 2.70 20.95 -14.05
N GLY A 235 2.65 19.73 -14.61
CA GLY A 235 3.44 19.37 -15.77
C GLY A 235 3.05 18.00 -16.32
N VAL A 236 3.67 17.62 -17.43
CA VAL A 236 3.48 16.31 -18.06
C VAL A 236 4.45 15.32 -17.43
N ALA A 237 3.95 14.18 -16.93
CA ALA A 237 4.79 13.11 -16.40
C ALA A 237 5.52 12.41 -17.56
N GLU A 238 6.85 12.50 -17.61
CA GLU A 238 7.61 11.97 -18.74
C GLU A 238 8.17 10.59 -18.45
N GLN A 239 8.78 10.43 -17.27
CA GLN A 239 9.43 9.18 -16.89
C GLN A 239 9.58 9.04 -15.38
N ILE A 240 9.95 7.83 -14.96
CA ILE A 240 10.53 7.55 -13.66
C ILE A 240 11.97 7.09 -13.92
N ASP A 241 12.97 7.73 -13.34
CA ASP A 241 14.39 7.39 -13.57
C ASP A 241 14.84 6.13 -12.82
N ALA A 242 16.10 5.71 -13.03
CA ALA A 242 16.69 4.52 -12.42
C ALA A 242 16.73 4.55 -10.87
N ALA A 243 16.64 5.74 -10.27
CA ALA A 243 16.57 5.91 -8.83
C ALA A 243 15.12 5.94 -8.30
N GLY A 244 14.13 5.79 -9.18
CA GLY A 244 12.72 5.83 -8.84
C GLY A 244 12.14 7.24 -8.73
N HIS A 245 12.85 8.27 -9.21
CA HIS A 245 12.36 9.65 -9.16
C HIS A 245 11.45 9.96 -10.32
N LEU A 246 10.41 10.74 -10.07
CA LEU A 246 9.47 11.19 -11.08
C LEU A 246 10.00 12.43 -11.81
N HIS A 247 9.96 12.42 -13.14
CA HIS A 247 10.31 13.56 -13.98
C HIS A 247 9.04 14.17 -14.57
N LEU A 248 8.82 15.48 -14.37
CA LEU A 248 7.79 16.23 -15.10
C LEU A 248 8.44 17.30 -15.95
N ARG A 249 7.93 17.43 -17.17
CA ARG A 249 8.13 18.61 -18.00
C ARG A 249 7.09 19.69 -17.67
N LEU A 250 7.58 20.86 -17.28
CA LEU A 250 6.78 22.03 -16.95
C LEU A 250 6.36 22.79 -18.21
N ALA A 251 5.49 23.79 -18.04
CA ALA A 251 4.96 24.60 -19.14
C ALA A 251 6.04 25.38 -19.90
N ASP A 252 7.14 25.75 -19.25
CA ASP A 252 8.29 26.43 -19.86
C ASP A 252 9.25 25.46 -20.60
N GLY A 253 8.91 24.17 -20.67
CA GLY A 253 9.71 23.12 -21.29
C GLY A 253 10.82 22.55 -20.40
N SER A 254 11.06 23.13 -19.22
CA SER A 254 12.06 22.60 -18.27
C SER A 254 11.60 21.28 -17.65
N THR A 255 12.55 20.40 -17.34
CA THR A 255 12.29 19.17 -16.58
C THR A 255 12.62 19.38 -15.12
N LYS A 256 11.69 19.02 -14.24
CA LYS A 256 11.91 18.97 -12.81
C LYS A 256 11.82 17.52 -12.32
N VAL A 257 12.64 17.18 -11.32
CA VAL A 257 12.76 15.83 -10.77
C VAL A 257 12.29 15.81 -9.33
N TRP A 258 11.46 14.82 -8.98
CA TRP A 258 10.94 14.63 -7.62
C TRP A 258 11.38 13.28 -7.07
N VAL A 259 12.12 13.33 -5.97
CA VAL A 259 12.48 12.15 -5.17
C VAL A 259 11.28 11.62 -4.38
N SER A 260 10.42 12.54 -3.94
CA SER A 260 9.15 12.23 -3.30
C SER A 260 8.16 13.38 -3.52
N GLY A 261 6.88 13.07 -3.48
CA GLY A 261 5.83 14.08 -3.54
C GLY A 261 4.45 13.45 -3.47
N GLU A 262 3.43 14.30 -3.39
CA GLU A 262 2.05 13.90 -3.60
C GLU A 262 1.65 14.26 -5.02
N VAL A 263 1.27 13.25 -5.79
CA VAL A 263 0.75 13.42 -7.15
C VAL A 263 -0.76 13.57 -7.10
N ASP A 264 -1.33 14.47 -7.88
CA ASP A 264 -2.76 14.55 -8.15
C ASP A 264 -3.01 14.71 -9.65
N PHE A 265 -4.17 14.28 -10.11
CA PHE A 265 -4.60 14.57 -11.48
C PHE A 265 -5.36 15.90 -11.47
N PRO A 266 -5.11 16.80 -12.45
CA PRO A 266 -5.98 17.94 -12.66
C PRO A 266 -7.42 17.46 -12.87
N ALA A 267 -8.36 18.26 -12.35
CA ALA A 267 -9.80 18.00 -12.43
C ALA A 267 -10.32 18.09 -13.87
#